data_AF-A0A6G3C713-F1
#
_entry.id   AF-A0A6G3C713-F1
#
_cell.length_a   1.000
_cell.length_b   1.000
_cell.length_c   1.000
_cell.angle_alpha   90.00
_cell.angle_beta   90.00
_cell.angle_gamma   90.00
#
_symmetry.space_group_name_H-M   'P 1'
#
loop_
_entity.id
_entity.type
_entity.pdbx_description
1 polymer ?
#
loop_
_entity_poly.entity_id
_entity_poly.type
_entity_poly.pdbx_seq_one_letter_code
_entity_poly.pdbx_strand_id
1 'polypeptide(L)'
;MKRLAANDPSGRHICYRAYVSGQGWQKPVCDGTIAGTSGRNRPIKALNIAVHGVGGSAANAFRHTAKPVDGRGAWQPSWTAVTGDGRNFTIGSAKRNAPNMLGFAMNVGTGEICNTVRLRGHDWGARACSKPRPDFTFGGTLDNEVWLEAVKLTV
;
A
#
# COMPACT_ATOMS: atom_id res chain seq x y z
N MET A 1 10.42 -17.41 -3.24
CA MET A 1 9.15 -16.80 -2.75
C MET A 1 8.11 -17.85 -2.32
N LYS A 2 8.49 -19.06 -1.89
CA LYS A 2 7.55 -20.19 -1.70
C LYS A 2 7.21 -20.56 -0.24
N ARG A 3 7.77 -19.89 0.78
CA ARG A 3 7.77 -20.45 2.14
C ARG A 3 6.69 -19.92 3.11
N LEU A 4 6.04 -18.79 2.80
CA LEU A 4 4.96 -18.25 3.64
C LEU A 4 3.56 -18.61 3.10
N ALA A 5 3.38 -18.64 1.78
CA ALA A 5 2.08 -18.97 1.18
C ALA A 5 1.69 -20.46 1.28
N ALA A 6 2.65 -21.38 1.37
CA ALA A 6 2.37 -22.81 1.30
C ALA A 6 1.73 -23.42 2.57
N ASN A 7 1.72 -22.68 3.70
CA ASN A 7 1.32 -23.20 5.01
C ASN A 7 0.27 -22.35 5.73
N ASP A 8 -0.39 -21.40 5.07
CA ASP A 8 -1.52 -20.68 5.68
C ASP A 8 -2.82 -21.48 5.49
N PRO A 9 -3.40 -22.08 6.56
CA PRO A 9 -4.62 -22.87 6.46
C PRO A 9 -5.84 -22.06 6.03
N SER A 10 -5.78 -20.72 6.09
CA SER A 10 -6.87 -19.86 5.63
C SER A 10 -6.89 -19.62 4.12
N GLY A 11 -5.79 -19.92 3.40
CA GLY A 11 -5.68 -19.68 1.96
C GLY A 11 -5.74 -18.20 1.55
N ARG A 12 -5.61 -17.29 2.53
CA ARG A 12 -5.62 -15.83 2.32
C ARG A 12 -4.24 -15.35 1.91
N HIS A 13 -4.18 -14.59 0.84
CA HIS A 13 -2.92 -14.04 0.34
C HIS A 13 -3.10 -12.63 -0.21
N ILE A 14 -2.05 -11.83 -0.07
CA ILE A 14 -1.94 -10.54 -0.71
C ILE A 14 -0.61 -10.42 -1.43
N CYS A 15 -0.69 -10.17 -2.74
CA CYS A 15 0.47 -9.92 -3.59
C CYS A 15 0.42 -8.48 -4.10
N TYR A 16 1.59 -7.84 -4.11
CA TYR A 16 1.72 -6.43 -4.40
C TYR A 16 3.09 -6.10 -4.97
N ARG A 17 3.15 -5.00 -5.71
CA ARG A 17 4.41 -4.37 -6.13
C ARG A 17 4.32 -2.87 -5.99
N ALA A 18 5.46 -2.25 -5.77
CA ALA A 18 5.60 -0.80 -5.76
C ALA A 18 6.17 -0.28 -7.08
N TYR A 19 5.66 0.86 -7.52
CA TYR A 19 6.36 1.72 -8.46
C TYR A 19 7.23 2.68 -7.67
N VAL A 20 8.55 2.53 -7.78
CA VAL A 20 9.53 3.34 -7.05
C VAL A 20 10.13 4.39 -7.97
N SER A 21 10.22 5.63 -7.50
CA SER A 21 10.81 6.73 -8.26
C SER A 21 12.24 6.40 -8.73
N GLY A 22 12.48 6.56 -10.03
CA GLY A 22 13.75 6.24 -10.67
C GLY A 22 14.10 4.74 -10.75
N GLN A 23 13.15 3.83 -10.48
CA GLN A 23 13.33 2.38 -10.69
C GLN A 23 12.16 1.75 -11.47
N GLY A 24 10.99 2.38 -11.45
CA GLY A 24 9.80 1.84 -12.09
C GLY A 24 9.11 0.77 -11.24
N TRP A 25 8.38 -0.11 -11.89
CA TRP A 25 7.71 -1.24 -11.22
C TRP A 25 8.72 -2.29 -10.78
N GLN A 26 8.70 -2.60 -9.48
CA GLN A 26 9.43 -3.74 -8.94
C GLN A 26 8.72 -5.07 -9.26
N LYS A 27 9.43 -6.18 -9.11
CA LYS A 27 8.82 -7.51 -9.17
C LYS A 27 7.79 -7.67 -8.03
N PRO A 28 6.65 -8.33 -8.26
CA PRO A 28 5.68 -8.61 -7.20
C PRO A 28 6.29 -9.40 -6.04
N VAL A 29 5.84 -9.05 -4.85
CA VAL A 29 6.09 -9.74 -3.60
C VAL A 29 4.75 -10.05 -2.94
N CYS A 30 4.74 -10.94 -1.95
CA CYS A 30 3.52 -11.28 -1.23
C CYS A 30 3.79 -11.36 0.28
N ASP A 31 2.73 -11.24 1.07
CA ASP A 31 2.64 -11.64 2.48
C ASP A 31 3.85 -11.24 3.34
N GLY A 32 3.85 -9.99 3.80
CA GLY A 32 4.86 -9.45 4.72
C GLY A 32 6.22 -9.17 4.10
N THR A 33 6.44 -9.54 2.84
CA THR A 33 7.68 -9.25 2.11
C THR A 33 7.75 -7.78 1.72
N ILE A 34 8.94 -7.16 1.78
CA ILE A 34 9.10 -5.74 1.50
C ILE A 34 8.86 -5.42 0.02
N ALA A 35 7.95 -4.48 -0.26
CA ALA A 35 7.90 -3.74 -1.51
C ALA A 35 8.40 -2.30 -1.28
N GLY A 36 9.17 -1.75 -2.21
CA GLY A 36 9.80 -0.44 -2.10
C GLY A 36 11.31 -0.52 -1.82
N THR A 37 11.84 0.50 -1.15
CA THR A 37 13.25 0.57 -0.73
C THR A 37 13.35 1.00 0.72
N SER A 38 14.34 0.49 1.45
CA SER A 38 14.59 0.91 2.84
C SER A 38 15.77 1.89 2.88
N GLY A 39 15.54 3.13 3.32
CA GLY A 39 16.60 4.11 3.59
C GLY A 39 17.34 4.61 2.34
N ARG A 40 16.69 4.58 1.17
CA ARG A 40 17.31 5.04 -0.10
C ARG A 40 16.82 6.43 -0.52
N ASN A 41 15.97 7.06 0.27
CA ASN A 41 15.29 8.31 -0.02
C ASN A 41 14.53 8.25 -1.37
N ARG A 42 13.91 7.11 -1.67
CA ARG A 42 13.18 6.89 -2.94
C ARG A 42 11.69 6.67 -2.70
N PRO A 43 10.82 7.60 -3.13
CA PRO A 43 9.39 7.49 -2.89
C PRO A 43 8.74 6.39 -3.74
N ILE A 44 7.79 5.70 -3.11
CA ILE A 44 6.74 4.96 -3.81
C ILE A 44 5.77 5.97 -4.42
N LYS A 45 5.38 5.76 -5.69
CA LYS A 45 4.36 6.58 -6.38
C LYS A 45 3.07 5.83 -6.70
N ALA A 46 3.15 4.49 -6.74
CA ALA A 46 1.99 3.64 -6.97
C ALA A 46 2.17 2.27 -6.30
N LEU A 47 1.05 1.67 -5.94
CA LEU A 47 0.97 0.27 -5.51
C LEU A 47 0.00 -0.45 -6.45
N ASN A 48 0.42 -1.62 -6.91
CA ASN A 48 -0.43 -2.55 -7.66
C ASN A 48 -0.64 -3.78 -6.78
N ILE A 49 -1.90 -4.13 -6.53
CA ILE A 49 -2.32 -5.02 -5.46
C ILE A 49 -3.31 -6.04 -6.01
N ALA A 50 -3.17 -7.28 -5.56
CA ALA A 50 -4.14 -8.35 -5.75
C ALA A 50 -4.27 -9.14 -4.44
N VAL A 51 -5.50 -9.54 -4.13
CA VAL A 51 -5.82 -10.33 -2.93
C VAL A 51 -6.46 -11.65 -3.32
N HIS A 52 -6.43 -12.62 -2.41
CA HIS A 52 -7.06 -13.92 -2.57
C HIS A 52 -7.62 -14.39 -1.22
N GLY A 53 -8.82 -14.99 -1.22
CA GLY A 53 -9.44 -15.58 -0.04
C GLY A 53 -10.02 -14.57 0.95
N VAL A 54 -10.15 -13.30 0.55
CA VAL A 54 -10.55 -12.20 1.45
C VAL A 54 -11.76 -11.41 0.96
N GLY A 55 -12.49 -11.93 -0.03
CA GLY A 55 -13.71 -11.27 -0.53
C GLY A 55 -13.44 -9.93 -1.21
N GLY A 56 -12.28 -9.79 -1.84
CA GLY A 56 -11.88 -8.59 -2.58
C GLY A 56 -11.45 -7.41 -1.72
N SER A 57 -10.86 -6.41 -2.37
CA SER A 57 -10.28 -5.24 -1.73
C SER A 57 -10.55 -3.95 -2.51
N ALA A 58 -10.59 -2.84 -1.78
CA ALA A 58 -10.52 -1.49 -2.33
C ALA A 58 -9.52 -0.65 -1.52
N ALA A 59 -8.92 0.34 -2.17
CA ALA A 59 -7.99 1.26 -1.53
C ALA A 59 -8.03 2.66 -2.15
N ASN A 60 -7.36 3.59 -1.50
CA ASN A 60 -7.04 4.91 -2.06
C ASN A 60 -5.64 5.33 -1.61
N ALA A 61 -4.93 6.09 -2.44
CA ALA A 61 -3.65 6.67 -2.09
C ALA A 61 -3.82 8.07 -1.48
N PHE A 62 -3.08 8.33 -0.42
CA PHE A 62 -2.83 9.68 0.09
C PHE A 62 -1.51 10.18 -0.49
N ARG A 63 -1.52 11.35 -1.14
CA ARG A 63 -0.46 11.80 -2.05
C ARG A 63 -0.08 13.24 -1.83
N HIS A 64 1.13 13.57 -2.27
CA HIS A 64 1.67 14.91 -2.10
C HIS A 64 0.84 15.87 -2.94
N THR A 65 0.58 17.04 -2.39
CA THR A 65 -0.11 18.13 -3.09
C THR A 65 0.74 19.40 -3.04
N ALA A 66 0.72 20.14 -4.14
CA ALA A 66 1.39 21.45 -4.23
C ALA A 66 0.67 22.54 -3.42
N LYS A 67 -0.59 22.29 -3.02
CA LYS A 67 -1.41 23.23 -2.22
C LYS A 67 -1.97 22.48 -1.00
N PRO A 68 -1.12 22.16 -0.01
CA PRO A 68 -1.58 21.48 1.19
C PRO A 68 -2.50 22.38 2.01
N VAL A 69 -3.51 21.78 2.62
CA VAL A 69 -4.29 22.41 3.68
C VAL A 69 -3.74 21.89 5.00
N ASP A 70 -3.36 22.79 5.90
CA ASP A 70 -2.79 22.49 7.22
C ASP A 70 -1.54 21.57 7.18
N GLY A 71 -0.72 21.71 6.13
CA GLY A 71 0.48 20.89 5.93
C GLY A 71 0.20 19.43 5.56
N ARG A 72 -1.04 19.08 5.22
CA ARG A 72 -1.41 17.70 4.87
C ARG A 72 -1.41 17.44 3.38
N GLY A 73 -1.14 16.18 3.03
CA GLY A 73 -1.36 15.65 1.69
C GLY A 73 -2.83 15.65 1.27
N ALA A 74 -3.13 15.02 0.12
CA ALA A 74 -4.48 14.87 -0.39
C ALA A 74 -4.76 13.44 -0.88
N TRP A 75 -5.97 12.95 -0.64
CA TRP A 75 -6.46 11.70 -1.21
C TRP A 75 -6.53 11.77 -2.75
N GLN A 76 -6.45 10.62 -3.42
CA GLN A 76 -6.93 10.61 -4.81
C GLN A 76 -8.43 10.94 -4.81
N PRO A 77 -8.92 11.64 -5.85
CA PRO A 77 -10.32 12.07 -5.92
C PRO A 77 -11.34 10.94 -5.83
N SER A 78 -10.94 9.71 -6.20
CA SER A 78 -11.83 8.55 -6.21
C SER A 78 -11.17 7.38 -5.49
N TRP A 79 -11.93 6.81 -4.55
CA TRP A 79 -11.63 5.49 -4.02
C TRP A 79 -11.79 4.45 -5.14
N THR A 80 -11.00 3.38 -5.13
CA THR A 80 -11.18 2.32 -6.13
C THR A 80 -12.51 1.60 -5.90
N ALA A 81 -13.11 1.05 -6.96
CA ALA A 81 -14.17 0.06 -6.75
C ALA A 81 -13.62 -1.15 -5.96
N VAL A 82 -14.51 -1.90 -5.29
CA VAL A 82 -14.14 -3.20 -4.73
C VAL A 82 -13.74 -4.13 -5.87
N THR A 83 -12.49 -4.57 -5.82
CA THR A 83 -11.89 -5.48 -6.79
C THR A 83 -11.88 -6.88 -6.17
N GLY A 84 -12.57 -7.82 -6.81
CA GLY A 84 -12.67 -9.20 -6.34
C GLY A 84 -11.32 -9.94 -6.31
N ASP A 85 -11.31 -11.08 -5.62
CA ASP A 85 -10.12 -11.93 -5.49
C ASP A 85 -9.52 -12.33 -6.86
N GLY A 86 -8.20 -12.44 -6.91
CA GLY A 86 -7.45 -12.78 -8.13
C GLY A 86 -7.31 -11.65 -9.15
N ARG A 87 -7.92 -10.48 -8.92
CA ARG A 87 -7.83 -9.31 -9.81
C ARG A 87 -6.88 -8.25 -9.26
N ASN A 88 -6.14 -7.64 -10.17
CA ASN A 88 -5.24 -6.54 -9.85
C ASN A 88 -5.97 -5.19 -9.90
N PHE A 89 -5.67 -4.32 -8.96
CA PHE A 89 -5.99 -2.90 -9.03
C PHE A 89 -4.75 -2.06 -8.69
N THR A 90 -4.81 -0.76 -8.98
CA THR A 90 -3.68 0.16 -8.75
C THR A 90 -4.17 1.42 -8.06
N ILE A 91 -3.44 1.85 -7.03
CA ILE A 91 -3.55 3.17 -6.42
C ILE A 91 -2.27 3.97 -6.67
N GLY A 92 -2.38 5.29 -6.66
CA GLY A 92 -1.32 6.21 -7.09
C GLY A 92 -1.17 6.28 -8.61
N SER A 93 0.04 6.57 -9.09
CA SER A 93 0.31 6.61 -10.53
C SER A 93 1.78 6.34 -10.86
N ALA A 94 2.01 5.59 -11.94
CA ALA A 94 3.35 5.31 -12.49
C ALA A 94 3.85 6.41 -13.45
N LYS A 95 3.08 7.49 -13.68
CA LYS A 95 3.50 8.59 -14.55
C LYS A 95 4.76 9.27 -13.99
N ARG A 96 5.65 9.76 -14.86
CA ARG A 96 6.92 10.41 -14.48
C ARG A 96 6.74 11.50 -13.42
N ASN A 97 5.77 12.38 -13.63
CA ASN A 97 5.42 13.51 -12.76
C ASN A 97 4.34 13.17 -11.71
N ALA A 98 4.02 11.89 -11.50
CA ALA A 98 3.08 11.51 -10.45
C ALA A 98 3.61 11.98 -9.08
N PRO A 99 2.73 12.47 -8.20
CA PRO A 99 3.11 12.85 -6.84
C PRO A 99 3.59 11.63 -6.06
N ASN A 100 4.41 11.88 -5.05
CA ASN A 100 4.83 10.84 -4.11
C ASN A 100 3.61 10.35 -3.32
N MET A 101 3.58 9.06 -3.03
CA MET A 101 2.59 8.47 -2.13
C MET A 101 3.07 8.66 -0.69
N LEU A 102 2.24 9.29 0.15
CA LEU A 102 2.50 9.49 1.57
C LEU A 102 1.91 8.38 2.42
N GLY A 103 0.80 7.84 1.94
CA GLY A 103 0.08 6.79 2.61
C GLY A 103 -0.95 6.17 1.69
N PHE A 104 -1.66 5.20 2.24
CA PHE A 104 -2.83 4.61 1.62
C PHE A 104 -3.80 4.21 2.71
N ALA A 105 -5.06 4.09 2.32
CA ALA A 105 -6.04 3.37 3.10
C ALA A 105 -6.59 2.21 2.28
N MET A 106 -6.81 1.05 2.92
CA MET A 106 -7.16 -0.20 2.25
C MET A 106 -8.08 -1.04 3.11
N ASN A 107 -9.05 -1.71 2.48
CA ASN A 107 -9.97 -2.63 3.14
C ASN A 107 -9.97 -4.01 2.47
N VAL A 108 -10.49 -5.00 3.18
CA VAL A 108 -10.76 -6.36 2.69
C VAL A 108 -12.19 -6.78 3.05
N GLY A 109 -12.74 -7.78 2.36
CA GLY A 109 -14.10 -8.25 2.58
C GLY A 109 -14.26 -9.19 3.77
N THR A 110 -13.24 -9.99 4.05
CA THR A 110 -13.18 -10.92 5.18
C THR A 110 -11.75 -11.01 5.72
N GLY A 111 -11.58 -11.61 6.91
CA GLY A 111 -10.26 -11.76 7.54
C GLY A 111 -9.81 -10.50 8.28
N GLU A 112 -8.56 -10.10 8.10
CA GLU A 112 -7.97 -8.90 8.68
C GLU A 112 -6.93 -8.37 7.68
N ILE A 113 -6.84 -7.06 7.48
CA ILE A 113 -5.75 -6.47 6.67
C ILE A 113 -4.79 -5.76 7.60
N CYS A 114 -3.49 -6.04 7.43
CA CYS A 114 -2.45 -5.35 8.17
C CYS A 114 -1.39 -4.76 7.24
N ASN A 115 -0.82 -3.65 7.70
CA ASN A 115 0.31 -3.02 7.06
C ASN A 115 1.42 -2.67 8.06
N THR A 116 2.63 -2.58 7.55
CA THR A 116 3.76 -1.95 8.22
C THR A 116 4.48 -1.13 7.17
N VAL A 117 4.75 0.14 7.46
CA VAL A 117 5.33 1.07 6.50
C VAL A 117 6.66 1.61 6.99
N ARG A 118 7.53 1.96 6.03
CA ARG A 118 8.70 2.77 6.28
C ARG A 118 8.52 4.10 5.57
N LEU A 119 8.69 5.18 6.33
CA LEU A 119 8.59 6.55 5.85
C LEU A 119 9.98 7.14 5.65
N ARG A 120 10.09 8.13 4.76
CA ARG A 120 11.32 8.91 4.56
C ARG A 120 11.84 9.42 5.90
N GLY A 121 13.10 9.12 6.22
CA GLY A 121 13.74 9.62 7.44
C GLY A 121 13.29 8.92 8.73
N HIS A 122 12.44 7.89 8.64
CA HIS A 122 12.00 7.10 9.78
C HIS A 122 12.35 5.63 9.59
N ASP A 123 12.46 4.91 10.71
CA ASP A 123 12.54 3.46 10.67
C ASP A 123 11.17 2.83 10.37
N TRP A 124 11.09 1.50 10.38
CA TRP A 124 9.80 0.82 10.26
C TRP A 124 8.86 1.23 11.39
N GLY A 125 7.64 1.66 11.01
CA GLY A 125 6.59 1.97 11.97
C GLY A 125 5.99 0.72 12.62
N ALA A 126 5.07 0.94 13.56
CA ALA A 126 4.29 -0.14 14.16
C ALA A 126 3.40 -0.84 13.12
N ARG A 127 3.09 -2.12 13.37
CA ARG A 127 2.10 -2.86 12.58
C ARG A 127 0.70 -2.32 12.89
N ALA A 128 -0.01 -1.89 11.85
CA ALA A 128 -1.40 -1.44 11.93
C ALA A 128 -2.30 -2.47 11.25
N CYS A 129 -3.35 -2.89 11.94
CA CYS A 129 -4.31 -3.88 11.44
C CYS A 129 -5.73 -3.30 11.49
N SER A 130 -6.61 -3.82 10.64
CA SER A 130 -8.01 -3.45 10.62
C SER A 130 -8.88 -4.64 10.28
N LYS A 131 -10.06 -4.68 10.90
CA LYS A 131 -11.11 -5.65 10.58
C LYS A 131 -11.57 -5.45 9.13
N PRO A 132 -12.36 -6.40 8.58
CA PRO A 132 -12.93 -6.25 7.25
C PRO A 132 -13.85 -5.05 7.15
N ARG A 133 -14.25 -4.72 5.91
CA ARG A 133 -15.25 -3.70 5.62
C ARG A 133 -16.44 -3.80 6.59
N PRO A 134 -16.93 -2.67 7.14
CA PRO A 134 -16.72 -1.31 6.63
C PRO A 134 -15.38 -0.65 7.00
N ASP A 135 -14.59 -1.27 7.88
CA ASP A 135 -13.31 -0.70 8.32
C ASP A 135 -12.23 -0.73 7.23
N PHE A 136 -11.21 0.10 7.42
CA PHE A 136 -10.00 0.13 6.60
C PHE A 136 -8.77 0.37 7.47
N THR A 137 -7.63 -0.15 7.04
CA THR A 137 -6.34 0.20 7.64
C THR A 137 -5.77 1.45 6.95
N PHE A 138 -5.04 2.29 7.69
CA PHE A 138 -4.20 3.35 7.12
C PHE A 138 -2.74 2.99 7.33
N GLY A 139 -1.94 3.16 6.28
CA GLY A 139 -0.49 3.00 6.32
C GLY A 139 0.17 4.19 5.68
N GLY A 140 0.92 4.98 6.46
CA GLY A 140 1.63 6.15 5.94
C GLY A 140 1.67 7.31 6.92
N THR A 141 1.70 8.51 6.37
CA THR A 141 1.66 9.78 7.09
C THR A 141 0.68 10.74 6.43
N LEU A 142 0.20 11.71 7.20
CA LEU A 142 -0.58 12.82 6.69
C LEU A 142 0.28 14.03 6.32
N ASP A 143 1.52 14.11 6.82
CA ASP A 143 2.45 15.22 6.61
C ASP A 143 2.93 15.29 5.14
N ASN A 144 2.60 16.38 4.45
CA ASN A 144 2.84 16.57 3.02
C ASN A 144 4.32 16.47 2.58
N GLU A 145 5.27 16.55 3.51
CA GLU A 145 6.72 16.52 3.25
C GLU A 145 7.37 15.14 3.45
N VAL A 146 6.61 14.18 3.97
CA VAL A 146 7.08 12.81 4.25
C VAL A 146 6.39 11.81 3.32
N TRP A 147 7.13 10.86 2.75
CA TRP A 147 6.59 9.86 1.81
C TRP A 147 6.86 8.41 2.23
N LEU A 148 6.08 7.50 1.66
CA LEU A 148 6.33 6.06 1.73
C LEU A 148 7.59 5.69 0.94
N GLU A 149 8.51 5.01 1.59
CA GLU A 149 9.64 4.37 0.92
C GLU A 149 9.43 2.86 0.74
N ALA A 150 8.80 2.21 1.72
CA ALA A 150 8.53 0.79 1.70
C ALA A 150 7.25 0.41 2.45
N VAL A 151 6.68 -0.73 2.08
CA VAL A 151 5.49 -1.30 2.70
C VAL A 151 5.62 -2.83 2.79
N LYS A 152 5.04 -3.38 3.86
CA LYS A 152 4.71 -4.79 4.03
C LYS A 152 3.20 -4.89 4.26
N LEU A 153 2.53 -5.76 3.52
CA LEU A 153 1.10 -6.05 3.63
C LEU A 153 0.89 -7.55 3.91
N THR A 154 -0.10 -7.87 4.74
CA THR A 154 -0.55 -9.23 5.05
C THR A 154 -2.06 -9.24 5.21
N VAL A 155 -2.72 -10.34 4.85
CA VAL A 155 -4.14 -10.58 5.06
C VAL A 155 -4.41 -11.84 5.89
#